data_AF-A0A8C3I307-F1
#
_entry.id   AF-A0A8C3I307-F1
#
_cell.length_a   1.000
_cell.length_b   1.000
_cell.length_c   1.000
_cell.angle_alpha   90.00
_cell.angle_beta   90.00
_cell.angle_gamma   90.00
#
_symmetry.space_group_name_H-M   'P 1'
#
loop_
_entity.id
_entity.type
_entity.pdbx_description
1 polymer ?
#
loop_
_entity_poly.entity_id
_entity_poly.type
_entity_poly.pdbx_seq_one_letter_code
_entity_poly.pdbx_strand_id
1 'polypeptide(L)'
;MKVAEVLFDSADANAIKEVNLAYENVKEVDGLDVSKEGTEAWEAAMKRYDERIDRVETRITASLRDQLGTAKNANEMFRIFSRFNALFVRPHIRGAIREYQTQLIQRVKDDIESLHDKFKVQYPQSQACKMSHVRDLPPVSGSIIWAKQIDRQLTAYMKRVEDVLGKGWENHVEGQKLKQDGDSFRMKLNTQEIFDDWARKVQQRNLGVCGRIFSIENTRVRGRTGNVLKLKVNFLPEIITLSKEVRNLKWFGFRVPLAIVNKAHQANQLYPFAISLIESVRTYERTCEKVEERNTISLLIAGLKKEVQALIGEGIALVWESYKLDPYVQRLAETVFSFQEKVCSIDYVLFF
;
A
#
# COMPACT_ATOMS: atom_id res chain seq x y z
N MET A 1 -9.07 -9.82 25.39
CA MET A 1 -10.37 -9.19 25.01
C MET A 1 -11.27 -9.07 26.24
N LYS A 2 -10.81 -8.38 27.29
CA LYS A 2 -11.51 -8.29 28.61
C LYS A 2 -11.22 -6.99 29.38
N VAL A 3 -10.94 -5.89 28.67
CA VAL A 3 -10.58 -4.59 29.28
C VAL A 3 -11.49 -3.44 28.80
N ALA A 4 -12.57 -3.75 28.08
CA ALA A 4 -13.48 -2.74 27.55
C ALA A 4 -14.75 -2.49 28.40
N GLU A 5 -14.91 -3.20 29.52
CA GLU A 5 -16.10 -3.12 30.39
C GLU A 5 -15.95 -2.18 31.59
N VAL A 6 -14.78 -1.59 31.84
CA VAL A 6 -14.45 -0.97 33.13
C VAL A 6 -14.85 0.52 33.26
N LEU A 7 -15.54 1.12 32.29
CA LEU A 7 -15.99 2.52 32.38
C LEU A 7 -17.38 2.71 31.79
N PHE A 8 -18.37 1.99 32.31
CA PHE A 8 -19.72 2.56 32.41
C PHE A 8 -19.76 3.32 33.72
N ASP A 9 -19.59 4.64 33.62
CA ASP A 9 -19.55 5.52 34.76
C ASP A 9 -20.87 5.38 35.54
N SER A 10 -20.81 5.36 36.87
CA SER A 10 -22.00 5.23 37.72
C SER A 10 -23.08 6.29 37.41
N ALA A 11 -22.65 7.41 36.83
CA ALA A 11 -23.50 8.47 36.30
C ALA A 11 -24.33 8.03 35.08
N ASP A 12 -23.75 7.24 34.16
CA ASP A 12 -24.43 6.73 32.95
C ASP A 12 -25.50 5.70 33.33
N ALA A 13 -25.20 4.82 34.30
CA ALA A 13 -26.17 3.85 34.81
C ALA A 13 -27.36 4.53 35.53
N ASN A 14 -27.14 5.68 36.16
CA ASN A 14 -28.19 6.47 36.79
C ASN A 14 -29.02 7.23 35.74
N ALA A 15 -28.40 7.77 34.69
CA ALA A 15 -29.08 8.41 33.57
C ALA A 15 -30.05 7.45 32.86
N ILE A 16 -29.65 6.19 32.62
CA ILE A 16 -30.51 5.18 32.00
C ILE A 16 -31.76 4.90 32.85
N LYS A 17 -31.60 4.79 34.18
CA LYS A 17 -32.74 4.61 35.10
C LYS A 17 -33.66 5.82 35.13
N GLU A 18 -33.10 7.02 35.09
CA GLU A 18 -33.85 8.28 35.10
C GLU A 18 -34.70 8.45 33.83
N VAL A 19 -34.16 8.04 32.67
CA VAL A 19 -34.87 8.00 31.38
C VAL A 19 -36.00 6.96 31.40
N ASN A 20 -35.74 5.75 31.92
CA ASN A 20 -36.77 4.71 32.02
C ASN A 20 -37.93 5.15 32.92
N LEU A 21 -37.63 5.75 34.08
CA LEU A 21 -38.66 6.31 34.96
C LEU A 21 -39.45 7.44 34.29
N ALA A 22 -38.78 8.31 33.52
CA ALA A 22 -39.47 9.35 32.77
C ALA A 22 -40.42 8.75 31.73
N TYR A 23 -39.97 7.72 31.01
CA TYR A 23 -40.77 7.01 30.01
C TYR A 23 -41.95 6.26 30.62
N GLU A 24 -41.77 5.59 31.77
CA GLU A 24 -42.86 4.92 32.48
C GLU A 24 -43.96 5.90 32.89
N ASN A 25 -43.60 7.08 33.42
CA ASN A 25 -44.58 8.10 33.78
C ASN A 25 -45.40 8.64 32.59
N VAL A 26 -44.84 8.63 31.38
CA VAL A 26 -45.56 9.02 30.15
C VAL A 26 -46.34 7.85 29.55
N LYS A 27 -45.96 6.62 29.86
CA LYS A 27 -46.68 5.42 29.41
C LYS A 27 -47.96 5.20 30.21
N GLU A 28 -47.97 5.58 31.49
CA GLU A 28 -49.12 5.41 32.38
C GLU A 28 -50.24 6.44 32.15
N VAL A 29 -50.02 7.49 31.34
CA VAL A 29 -51.11 8.38 30.93
C VAL A 29 -51.94 7.74 29.81
N ASP A 30 -53.27 7.85 29.92
CA ASP A 30 -54.20 7.22 28.98
C ASP A 30 -54.14 7.88 27.61
N GLY A 31 -53.45 7.22 26.66
CA GLY A 31 -53.30 7.69 25.28
C GLY A 31 -54.57 7.62 24.42
N LEU A 32 -55.68 7.10 24.96
CA LEU A 32 -56.98 7.03 24.28
C LEU A 32 -57.95 8.14 24.70
N ASP A 33 -57.61 8.94 25.72
CA ASP A 33 -58.45 10.06 26.15
C ASP A 33 -58.15 11.32 25.32
N VAL A 34 -59.01 11.58 24.32
CA VAL A 34 -58.99 12.79 23.48
C VAL A 34 -59.86 13.93 24.04
N SER A 35 -60.31 13.82 25.29
CA SER A 35 -61.00 14.92 25.97
C SER A 35 -60.08 16.13 26.17
N LYS A 36 -60.64 17.30 26.46
CA LYS A 36 -59.84 18.50 26.78
C LYS A 36 -58.92 18.25 27.98
N GLU A 37 -59.37 17.46 28.94
CA GLU A 37 -58.61 17.05 30.13
C GLU A 37 -57.50 16.07 29.76
N GLY A 38 -57.75 15.13 28.83
CA GLY A 38 -56.74 14.23 28.27
C GLY A 38 -55.64 14.97 27.51
N THR A 39 -55.99 15.99 26.72
CA THR A 39 -54.98 16.84 26.04
C THR A 39 -54.12 17.63 27.01
N GLU A 40 -54.70 18.18 28.09
CA GLU A 40 -53.97 18.94 29.11
C GLU A 40 -53.07 18.01 29.96
N ALA A 41 -53.55 16.81 30.30
CA ALA A 41 -52.77 15.79 30.98
C ALA A 41 -51.60 15.28 30.13
N TRP A 42 -51.82 15.09 28.82
CA TRP A 42 -50.76 14.69 27.88
C TRP A 42 -49.72 15.80 27.68
N GLU A 43 -50.15 17.06 27.54
CA GLU A 43 -49.25 18.21 27.44
C GLU A 43 -48.40 18.38 28.71
N ALA A 44 -49.01 18.22 29.89
CA ALA A 44 -48.29 18.23 31.17
C ALA A 44 -47.31 17.06 31.30
N ALA A 45 -47.67 15.87 30.83
CA ALA A 45 -46.81 14.68 30.82
C ALA A 45 -45.63 14.85 29.86
N MET A 46 -45.85 15.38 28.65
CA MET A 46 -44.80 15.72 27.69
C MET A 46 -43.85 16.75 28.28
N LYS A 47 -44.36 17.83 28.87
CA LYS A 47 -43.51 18.86 29.49
C LYS A 47 -42.67 18.29 30.63
N ARG A 48 -43.24 17.43 31.48
CA ARG A 48 -42.50 16.76 32.57
C ARG A 48 -41.45 15.80 32.04
N TYR A 49 -41.73 15.11 30.94
CA TYR A 49 -40.77 14.25 30.27
C TYR A 49 -39.62 15.04 29.66
N ASP A 50 -39.93 16.12 28.94
CA ASP A 50 -38.94 17.02 28.35
C ASP A 50 -38.04 17.61 29.44
N GLU A 51 -38.60 18.10 30.56
CA GLU A 51 -37.81 18.61 31.68
C GLU A 51 -36.88 17.54 32.30
N ARG A 52 -37.31 16.27 32.34
CA ARG A 52 -36.49 15.15 32.86
C ARG A 52 -35.41 14.76 31.86
N ILE A 53 -35.73 14.72 30.58
CA ILE A 53 -34.75 14.46 29.52
C ILE A 53 -33.73 15.59 29.45
N ASP A 54 -34.12 16.86 29.57
CA ASP A 54 -33.22 18.01 29.58
C ASP A 54 -32.22 17.96 30.75
N ARG A 55 -32.65 17.50 31.94
CA ARG A 55 -31.74 17.26 33.08
C ARG A 55 -30.73 16.14 32.80
N VAL A 56 -31.15 15.08 32.11
CA VAL A 56 -30.25 14.00 31.69
C VAL A 56 -29.29 14.50 30.59
N GLU A 57 -29.78 15.26 29.62
CA GLU A 57 -28.97 15.84 28.54
C GLU A 57 -27.92 16.81 29.08
N THR A 58 -28.25 17.66 30.06
CA THR A 58 -27.28 18.56 30.68
C THR A 58 -26.18 17.81 31.44
N ARG A 59 -26.50 16.72 32.13
CA ARG A 59 -25.50 15.85 32.79
C ARG A 59 -24.60 15.15 31.78
N ILE A 60 -25.18 14.60 30.71
CA ILE A 60 -24.43 13.97 29.62
C ILE A 60 -23.52 15.00 28.94
N THR A 61 -24.03 16.21 28.70
CA THR A 61 -23.27 17.31 28.08
C THR A 61 -22.06 17.70 28.92
N ALA A 62 -22.20 17.78 30.25
CA ALA A 62 -21.09 18.05 31.16
C ALA A 62 -20.03 16.94 31.10
N SER A 63 -20.45 15.67 31.20
CA SER A 63 -19.54 14.52 31.09
C SER A 63 -18.82 14.46 29.74
N LEU A 64 -19.54 14.72 28.65
CA LEU A 64 -18.95 14.81 27.30
C LEU A 64 -17.90 15.91 27.23
N ARG A 65 -18.18 17.09 27.79
CA ARG A 65 -17.24 18.22 27.80
C ARG A 65 -15.98 17.89 28.60
N ASP A 66 -16.11 17.22 29.73
CA ASP A 66 -14.97 16.81 30.57
C ASP A 66 -14.13 15.72 29.88
N GLN A 67 -14.77 14.74 29.23
CA GLN A 67 -14.08 13.72 28.44
C GLN A 67 -13.36 14.33 27.22
N LEU A 68 -13.94 15.35 26.60
CA LEU A 68 -13.31 16.05 25.48
C LEU A 68 -12.19 16.99 25.93
N GLY A 69 -12.34 17.64 27.09
CA GLY A 69 -11.32 18.50 27.69
C GLY A 69 -10.10 17.73 28.21
N THR A 70 -10.28 16.47 28.58
CA THR A 70 -9.18 15.59 29.01
C THR A 70 -8.44 14.91 27.85
N ALA A 71 -9.03 14.89 26.64
CA ALA A 71 -8.41 14.30 25.47
C ALA A 71 -7.24 15.16 24.97
N LYS A 72 -6.06 14.55 24.83
CA LYS A 72 -4.84 15.26 24.35
C LYS A 72 -4.67 15.13 22.85
N ASN A 73 -5.24 14.09 22.24
CA ASN A 73 -5.05 13.77 20.84
C ASN A 73 -6.35 13.87 20.04
N ALA A 74 -6.28 14.37 18.80
CA ALA A 74 -7.42 14.45 17.90
C ALA A 74 -8.03 13.05 17.63
N ASN A 75 -7.19 12.02 17.53
CA ASN A 75 -7.67 10.64 17.36
C ASN A 75 -8.47 10.12 18.58
N GLU A 76 -8.13 10.56 19.79
CA GLU A 76 -8.89 10.24 21.00
C GLU A 76 -10.22 10.98 21.01
N MET A 77 -10.22 12.27 20.65
CA MET A 77 -11.44 13.04 20.45
C MET A 77 -12.36 12.35 19.44
N PHE A 78 -11.88 11.98 18.24
CA PHE A 78 -12.67 11.25 17.24
C PHE A 78 -13.27 9.94 17.78
N ARG A 79 -12.53 9.21 18.63
CA ARG A 79 -13.02 7.97 19.24
C ARG A 79 -14.19 8.25 20.18
N ILE A 80 -14.10 9.30 21.00
CA ILE A 80 -15.19 9.74 21.89
C ILE A 80 -16.41 10.13 21.03
N PHE A 81 -16.22 10.95 20.00
CA PHE A 81 -17.29 11.35 19.07
C PHE A 81 -17.99 10.14 18.42
N SER A 82 -17.23 9.16 17.94
CA SER A 82 -17.81 7.96 17.31
C SER A 82 -18.68 7.13 18.27
N ARG A 83 -18.37 7.14 19.58
CA ARG A 83 -19.16 6.43 20.61
C ARG A 83 -20.51 7.12 20.88
N PHE A 84 -20.54 8.44 20.78
CA PHE A 84 -21.71 9.26 21.10
C PHE A 84 -22.49 9.75 19.87
N ASN A 85 -22.21 9.22 18.68
CA ASN A 85 -22.83 9.63 17.41
C ASN A 85 -24.37 9.62 17.47
N ALA A 86 -24.97 8.65 18.15
CA ALA A 86 -26.43 8.56 18.30
C ALA A 86 -27.05 9.73 19.09
N LEU A 87 -26.29 10.41 19.94
CA LEU A 87 -26.76 11.50 20.79
C LEU A 87 -26.74 12.87 20.08
N PHE A 88 -26.08 12.98 18.93
CA PHE A 88 -25.90 14.25 18.20
C PHE A 88 -27.15 14.75 17.45
N VAL A 89 -28.25 13.99 17.51
CA VAL A 89 -29.57 14.44 17.05
C VAL A 89 -30.16 15.48 18.00
N ARG A 90 -29.74 15.50 19.28
CA ARG A 90 -30.30 16.38 20.31
C ARG A 90 -29.71 17.80 20.25
N PRO A 91 -30.54 18.85 20.30
CA PRO A 91 -30.10 20.24 20.10
C PRO A 91 -29.18 20.77 21.22
N HIS A 92 -29.40 20.39 22.49
CA HIS A 92 -28.56 20.85 23.60
C HIS A 92 -27.14 20.28 23.53
N ILE A 93 -27.03 18.96 23.28
CA ILE A 93 -25.76 18.27 23.08
C ILE A 93 -25.03 18.83 21.84
N ARG A 94 -25.78 19.05 20.74
CA ARG A 94 -25.23 19.64 19.51
C ARG A 94 -24.68 21.05 19.74
N GLY A 95 -25.35 21.88 20.54
CA GLY A 95 -24.91 23.23 20.86
C GLY A 95 -23.57 23.26 21.60
N ALA A 96 -23.42 22.42 22.61
CA ALA A 96 -22.19 22.34 23.42
C ALA A 96 -20.98 21.82 22.64
N ILE A 97 -21.21 21.07 21.58
CA ILE A 97 -20.18 20.40 20.80
C ILE A 97 -19.66 21.28 19.63
N ARG A 98 -20.37 22.35 19.26
CA ARG A 98 -20.01 23.21 18.11
C ARG A 98 -18.57 23.76 18.17
N GLU A 99 -18.11 24.17 19.35
CA GLU A 99 -16.74 24.69 19.53
C GLU A 99 -15.67 23.64 19.23
N TYR A 100 -15.95 22.38 19.54
CA TYR A 100 -15.03 21.28 19.27
C TYR A 100 -15.15 20.74 17.84
N GLN A 101 -16.32 20.90 17.21
CA GLN A 101 -16.51 20.56 15.80
C GLN A 101 -15.59 21.39 14.91
N THR A 102 -15.52 22.72 15.12
CA THR A 102 -14.63 23.58 14.33
C THR A 102 -13.16 23.20 14.51
N GLN A 103 -12.72 22.89 15.73
CA GLN A 103 -11.36 22.41 16.00
C GLN A 103 -11.05 21.07 15.31
N LEU A 104 -11.98 20.11 15.35
CA LEU A 104 -11.79 18.82 14.69
C LEU A 104 -11.79 18.93 13.17
N ILE A 105 -12.64 19.79 12.63
CA ILE A 105 -12.69 20.05 11.18
C ILE A 105 -11.41 20.73 10.71
N GLN A 106 -10.90 21.71 11.45
CA GLN A 106 -9.62 22.34 11.12
C GLN A 106 -8.49 21.31 11.12
N ARG A 107 -8.42 20.41 12.12
CA ARG A 107 -7.41 19.35 12.11
C ARG A 107 -7.55 18.37 10.95
N VAL A 108 -8.77 18.00 10.58
CA VAL A 108 -9.00 17.13 9.40
C VAL A 108 -8.58 17.84 8.14
N LYS A 109 -8.83 19.15 8.04
CA LYS A 109 -8.37 19.96 6.93
C LYS A 109 -6.84 19.99 6.86
N ASP A 110 -6.15 20.23 7.97
CA ASP A 110 -4.69 20.20 8.04
C ASP A 110 -4.14 18.81 7.65
N ASP A 111 -4.80 17.72 8.09
CA ASP A 111 -4.46 16.36 7.71
C ASP A 111 -4.64 16.12 6.20
N ILE A 112 -5.72 16.61 5.60
CA ILE A 112 -5.99 16.54 4.15
C ILE A 112 -4.99 17.40 3.36
N GLU A 113 -4.60 18.57 3.87
CA GLU A 113 -3.55 19.40 3.28
C GLU A 113 -2.20 18.68 3.33
N SER A 114 -1.89 17.98 4.43
CA SER A 114 -0.69 17.14 4.51
C SER A 114 -0.71 15.99 3.50
N LEU A 115 -1.89 15.42 3.20
CA LEU A 115 -2.04 14.43 2.13
C LEU A 115 -1.82 15.04 0.75
N HIS A 116 -2.32 16.26 0.52
CA HIS A 116 -2.05 17.00 -0.71
C HIS A 116 -0.57 17.27 -0.91
N ASP A 117 0.13 17.69 0.13
CA ASP A 117 1.57 17.96 0.05
C ASP A 117 2.37 16.69 -0.20
N LYS A 118 2.00 15.58 0.44
CA LYS A 118 2.57 14.25 0.10
C LYS A 118 2.31 13.89 -1.36
N PHE A 119 1.12 14.18 -1.88
CA PHE A 119 0.77 13.89 -3.27
C PHE A 119 1.56 14.76 -4.26
N LYS A 120 1.79 16.05 -3.94
CA LYS A 120 2.56 16.99 -4.78
C LYS A 120 4.01 16.53 -5.02
N VAL A 121 4.65 15.93 -4.02
CA VAL A 121 6.02 15.36 -4.15
C VAL A 121 6.06 14.21 -5.16
N GLN A 122 4.91 13.60 -5.48
CA GLN A 122 4.73 12.45 -6.35
C GLN A 122 5.48 11.20 -5.84
N TYR A 123 5.02 10.05 -6.35
CA TYR A 123 5.59 8.77 -5.98
C TYR A 123 7.09 8.61 -6.30
N PRO A 124 7.59 8.95 -7.51
CA PRO A 124 8.98 8.63 -7.89
C PRO A 124 10.04 9.38 -7.06
N GLN A 125 9.73 10.58 -6.58
CA GLN A 125 10.65 11.38 -5.77
C GLN A 125 10.54 11.07 -4.27
N SER A 126 9.44 10.43 -3.87
CA SER A 126 9.21 10.06 -2.47
C SER A 126 10.11 8.91 -2.01
N GLN A 127 10.40 8.87 -0.71
CA GLN A 127 11.09 7.73 -0.10
C GLN A 127 10.29 6.42 -0.24
N ALA A 128 8.97 6.51 -0.48
CA ALA A 128 8.13 5.34 -0.73
C ALA A 128 8.57 4.56 -1.96
N CYS A 129 9.06 5.24 -3.02
CA CYS A 129 9.60 4.55 -4.19
C CYS A 129 10.83 3.70 -3.83
N LYS A 130 11.77 4.26 -3.07
CA LYS A 130 12.96 3.51 -2.64
C LYS A 130 12.60 2.33 -1.74
N MET A 131 11.70 2.55 -0.77
CA MET A 131 11.24 1.49 0.12
C MET A 131 10.47 0.39 -0.62
N SER A 132 9.64 0.76 -1.59
CA SER A 132 8.92 -0.21 -2.43
C SER A 132 9.88 -1.08 -3.25
N HIS A 133 10.94 -0.48 -3.80
CA HIS A 133 11.93 -1.18 -4.61
C HIS A 133 12.71 -2.18 -3.76
N VAL A 134 13.08 -1.80 -2.53
CA VAL A 134 13.70 -2.71 -1.55
C VAL A 134 12.77 -3.88 -1.18
N ARG A 135 11.44 -3.67 -1.22
CA ARG A 135 10.44 -4.72 -0.99
C ARG A 135 10.00 -5.44 -2.27
N ASP A 136 10.80 -5.36 -3.33
CA ASP A 136 10.54 -6.02 -4.61
C ASP A 136 9.22 -5.62 -5.30
N LEU A 137 8.71 -4.42 -5.01
CA LEU A 137 7.54 -3.86 -5.68
C LEU A 137 7.98 -3.05 -6.90
N PRO A 138 7.50 -3.40 -8.11
CA PRO A 138 7.76 -2.61 -9.31
C PRO A 138 7.18 -1.19 -9.22
N PRO A 139 7.73 -0.23 -9.98
CA PRO A 139 7.36 1.17 -9.87
C PRO A 139 5.88 1.45 -10.19
N VAL A 140 5.28 0.75 -11.16
CA VAL A 140 3.85 0.93 -11.51
C VAL A 140 2.96 0.34 -10.43
N SER A 141 3.28 -0.86 -9.93
CA SER A 141 2.53 -1.45 -8.81
C SER A 141 2.63 -0.59 -7.55
N GLY A 142 3.83 -0.09 -7.27
CA GLY A 142 4.10 0.74 -6.11
C GLY A 142 3.40 2.10 -6.16
N SER A 143 3.35 2.75 -7.33
CA SER A 143 2.63 4.02 -7.50
C SER A 143 1.13 3.85 -7.30
N ILE A 144 0.54 2.76 -7.82
CA ILE A 144 -0.87 2.43 -7.62
C ILE A 144 -1.17 2.14 -6.15
N ILE A 145 -0.32 1.37 -5.46
CA ILE A 145 -0.46 1.08 -4.03
C ILE A 145 -0.43 2.38 -3.23
N TRP A 146 0.54 3.23 -3.51
CA TRP A 146 0.71 4.52 -2.84
C TRP A 146 -0.50 5.43 -3.04
N ALA A 147 -0.99 5.55 -4.28
CA ALA A 147 -2.18 6.34 -4.59
C ALA A 147 -3.45 5.77 -3.90
N LYS A 148 -3.67 4.45 -3.95
CA LYS A 148 -4.78 3.79 -3.24
C LYS A 148 -4.68 3.95 -1.72
N GLN A 149 -3.46 4.00 -1.17
CA GLN A 149 -3.27 4.20 0.26
C GLN A 149 -3.66 5.63 0.68
N ILE A 150 -3.33 6.62 -0.14
CA ILE A 150 -3.77 8.01 0.08
C ILE A 150 -5.30 8.11 -0.04
N ASP A 151 -5.91 7.47 -1.04
CA ASP A 151 -7.38 7.45 -1.20
C ASP A 151 -8.10 6.78 -0.01
N ARG A 152 -7.53 5.70 0.53
CA ARG A 152 -8.03 5.07 1.77
C ARG A 152 -7.93 6.00 2.97
N GLN A 153 -6.82 6.74 3.11
CA GLN A 153 -6.65 7.73 4.18
C GLN A 153 -7.65 8.87 4.03
N LEU A 154 -7.81 9.41 2.82
CA LEU A 154 -8.80 10.42 2.49
C LEU A 154 -10.22 9.95 2.85
N THR A 155 -10.58 8.73 2.45
CA THR A 155 -11.89 8.14 2.75
C THR A 155 -12.09 7.95 4.25
N ALA A 156 -11.05 7.57 4.98
CA ALA A 156 -11.11 7.48 6.44
C ALA A 156 -11.30 8.86 7.09
N TYR A 157 -10.65 9.91 6.59
CA TYR A 157 -10.86 11.28 7.06
C TYR A 157 -12.27 11.78 6.74
N MET A 158 -12.80 11.51 5.55
CA MET A 158 -14.19 11.85 5.22
C MET A 158 -15.20 11.14 6.11
N LYS A 159 -14.95 9.86 6.41
CA LYS A 159 -15.78 9.12 7.38
C LYS A 159 -15.71 9.74 8.78
N ARG A 160 -14.55 10.22 9.21
CA ARG A 160 -14.43 10.94 10.49
C ARG A 160 -15.22 12.25 10.51
N VAL A 161 -15.26 12.97 9.40
CA VAL A 161 -16.08 14.18 9.26
C VAL A 161 -17.57 13.84 9.32
N GLU A 162 -17.97 12.77 8.65
CA GLU A 162 -19.34 12.22 8.73
C GLU A 162 -19.69 11.81 10.17
N ASP A 163 -18.78 11.21 10.92
CA ASP A 163 -19.01 10.83 12.32
C ASP A 163 -19.11 12.06 13.26
N VAL A 164 -18.48 13.19 12.94
CA VAL A 164 -18.51 14.40 13.77
C VAL A 164 -19.73 15.29 13.50
N LEU A 165 -20.16 15.39 12.25
CA LEU A 165 -21.28 16.25 11.84
C LEU A 165 -22.58 15.46 11.61
N GLY A 166 -22.51 14.13 11.59
CA GLY A 166 -23.61 13.24 11.23
C GLY A 166 -23.93 13.27 9.74
N LYS A 167 -25.08 12.70 9.37
CA LYS A 167 -25.54 12.55 7.97
C LYS A 167 -25.77 13.87 7.23
N GLY A 168 -25.77 15.01 7.94
CA GLY A 168 -25.95 16.35 7.37
C GLY A 168 -24.66 17.14 7.17
N TRP A 169 -23.49 16.50 7.25
CA TRP A 169 -22.19 17.17 7.11
C TRP A 169 -22.02 17.86 5.75
N GLU A 170 -22.65 17.33 4.71
CA GLU A 170 -22.65 17.90 3.36
C GLU A 170 -23.36 19.26 3.25
N ASN A 171 -24.24 19.60 4.20
CA ASN A 171 -24.95 20.88 4.20
C ASN A 171 -24.22 21.95 5.02
N HIS A 172 -23.17 21.57 5.76
CA HIS A 172 -22.35 22.49 6.52
C HIS A 172 -21.39 23.24 5.57
N VAL A 173 -21.16 24.54 5.81
CA VAL A 173 -20.28 25.37 4.96
C VAL A 173 -18.88 24.75 4.83
N GLU A 174 -18.33 24.24 5.93
CA GLU A 174 -17.00 23.59 5.93
C GLU A 174 -17.06 22.18 5.31
N GLY A 175 -18.17 21.46 5.47
CA GLY A 175 -18.34 20.13 4.90
C GLY A 175 -18.51 20.16 3.38
N GLN A 176 -19.18 21.18 2.83
CA GLN A 176 -19.25 21.41 1.39
C GLN A 176 -17.87 21.64 0.80
N LYS A 177 -17.06 22.47 1.45
CA LYS A 177 -15.69 22.75 1.00
C LYS A 177 -14.81 21.50 1.06
N LEU A 178 -14.86 20.75 2.16
CA LEU A 178 -14.15 19.49 2.30
C LEU A 178 -14.58 18.44 1.28
N LYS A 179 -15.87 18.38 0.95
CA LYS A 179 -16.39 17.49 -0.10
C LYS A 179 -15.82 17.86 -1.46
N GLN A 180 -15.85 19.15 -1.83
CA GLN A 180 -15.25 19.63 -3.08
C GLN A 180 -13.75 19.35 -3.14
N ASP A 181 -13.01 19.63 -2.06
CA ASP A 181 -11.58 19.37 -1.96
C ASP A 181 -11.29 17.87 -2.09
N GLY A 182 -12.06 17.02 -1.39
CA GLY A 182 -11.94 15.57 -1.44
C GLY A 182 -12.30 14.95 -2.78
N ASP A 183 -13.37 15.41 -3.43
CA ASP A 183 -13.76 14.93 -4.75
C ASP A 183 -12.73 15.33 -5.81
N SER A 184 -12.22 16.57 -5.75
CA SER A 184 -11.14 17.02 -6.63
C SER A 184 -9.85 16.22 -6.41
N PHE A 185 -9.55 15.87 -5.16
CA PHE A 185 -8.37 15.08 -4.81
C PHE A 185 -8.53 13.62 -5.24
N ARG A 186 -9.72 13.05 -5.09
CA ARG A 186 -10.03 11.69 -5.57
C ARG A 186 -9.89 11.58 -7.08
N MET A 187 -10.32 12.60 -7.84
CA MET A 187 -10.11 12.63 -9.30
C MET A 187 -8.62 12.65 -9.67
N LYS A 188 -7.78 13.35 -8.91
CA LYS A 188 -6.32 13.36 -9.10
C LYS A 188 -5.67 12.03 -8.70
N LEU A 189 -6.28 11.26 -7.80
CA LEU A 189 -5.82 9.94 -7.35
C LEU A 189 -6.26 8.79 -8.26
N ASN A 190 -6.84 9.08 -9.43
CA ASN A 190 -7.31 8.07 -10.37
C ASN A 190 -6.17 7.17 -10.87
N THR A 191 -6.08 5.98 -10.28
CA THR A 191 -5.07 4.96 -10.66
C THR A 191 -5.31 4.32 -12.02
N GLN A 192 -6.47 4.56 -12.64
CA GLN A 192 -6.83 3.97 -13.93
C GLN A 192 -5.94 4.51 -15.07
N GLU A 193 -5.62 5.81 -15.06
CA GLU A 193 -4.74 6.40 -16.07
C GLU A 193 -3.35 5.77 -16.04
N ILE A 194 -2.81 5.52 -14.84
CA ILE A 194 -1.53 4.86 -14.63
C ILE A 194 -1.55 3.42 -15.20
N PHE A 195 -2.66 2.71 -14.98
CA PHE A 195 -2.85 1.36 -15.52
C PHE A 195 -2.97 1.35 -17.05
N ASP A 196 -3.73 2.27 -17.63
CA ASP A 196 -3.94 2.35 -19.07
C ASP A 196 -2.64 2.74 -19.80
N ASP A 197 -1.87 3.68 -19.24
CA ASP A 197 -0.56 4.05 -19.75
C ASP A 197 0.45 2.90 -19.65
N TRP A 198 0.41 2.14 -18.55
CA TRP A 198 1.21 0.92 -18.40
C TRP A 198 0.83 -0.11 -19.47
N ALA A 199 -0.46 -0.40 -19.63
CA ALA A 199 -0.95 -1.37 -20.60
C ALA A 199 -0.54 -0.97 -22.03
N ARG A 200 -0.66 0.32 -22.38
CA ARG A 200 -0.22 0.86 -23.66
C ARG A 200 1.29 0.67 -23.86
N LYS A 201 2.12 1.04 -22.88
CA LYS A 201 3.59 0.88 -22.96
C LYS A 201 4.00 -0.58 -23.08
N VAL A 202 3.33 -1.49 -22.38
CA VAL A 202 3.60 -2.93 -22.44
C VAL A 202 3.18 -3.53 -23.77
N GLN A 203 2.08 -3.06 -24.37
CA GLN A 203 1.63 -3.53 -25.69
C GLN A 203 2.52 -3.00 -26.83
N GLN A 204 2.99 -1.76 -26.74
CA GLN A 204 3.90 -1.17 -27.72
C GLN A 204 5.30 -1.79 -27.67
N ARG A 205 5.70 -2.34 -26.53
CA ARG A 205 7.00 -2.99 -26.36
C ARG A 205 6.92 -4.47 -26.72
N ASN A 206 7.86 -4.93 -27.55
CA ASN A 206 8.08 -6.35 -27.79
C ASN A 206 8.86 -6.97 -26.62
N LEU A 207 8.17 -7.23 -25.49
CA LEU A 207 8.73 -7.89 -24.30
C LEU A 207 8.75 -9.42 -24.42
N GLY A 208 8.85 -9.96 -25.64
CA GLY A 208 8.90 -11.41 -25.86
C GLY A 208 10.30 -11.94 -25.54
N VAL A 209 10.38 -12.97 -24.69
CA VAL A 209 11.58 -13.81 -24.56
C VAL A 209 11.57 -14.77 -25.75
N CYS A 210 12.21 -14.40 -26.85
CA CYS A 210 12.32 -15.25 -28.03
C CYS A 210 13.74 -15.16 -28.59
N GLY A 211 14.20 -16.27 -29.18
CA GLY A 211 15.52 -16.35 -29.81
C GLY A 211 16.62 -16.85 -28.87
N ARG A 212 17.85 -16.43 -29.16
CA ARG A 212 19.06 -16.95 -28.51
C ARG A 212 19.11 -16.59 -27.03
N ILE A 213 19.68 -17.49 -26.24
CA ILE A 213 19.83 -17.34 -24.79
C ILE A 213 20.89 -16.27 -24.47
N PHE A 214 21.94 -16.18 -25.29
CA PHE A 214 22.99 -15.20 -25.14
C PHE A 214 22.92 -14.10 -26.20
N SER A 215 23.23 -12.90 -25.77
CA SER A 215 23.46 -11.70 -26.57
C SER A 215 24.85 -11.17 -26.26
N ILE A 216 25.57 -10.71 -27.27
CA ILE A 216 26.88 -10.08 -27.09
C ILE A 216 26.63 -8.56 -27.03
N GLU A 217 26.94 -7.95 -25.88
CA GLU A 217 26.89 -6.49 -25.72
C GLU A 217 28.29 -5.90 -25.76
N ASN A 218 28.46 -4.82 -26.51
CA ASN A 218 29.72 -4.08 -26.55
C ASN A 218 29.74 -3.09 -25.38
N THR A 219 30.55 -3.38 -24.36
CA THR A 219 30.68 -2.52 -23.19
C THR A 219 31.90 -1.62 -23.34
N ARG A 220 31.67 -0.31 -23.39
CA ARG A 220 32.75 0.68 -23.28
C ARG A 220 33.16 0.77 -21.82
N VAL A 221 34.34 0.24 -21.48
CA VAL A 221 34.89 0.39 -20.14
C VAL A 221 35.44 1.81 -19.99
N ARG A 222 34.83 2.60 -19.10
CA ARG A 222 35.31 3.94 -18.75
C ARG A 222 36.67 3.79 -18.06
N GLY A 223 37.78 4.08 -18.76
CA GLY A 223 39.14 4.04 -18.22
C GLY A 223 40.06 2.91 -18.71
N ARG A 224 39.63 2.03 -19.61
CA ARG A 224 40.50 1.06 -20.32
C ARG A 224 40.44 1.33 -21.83
N THR A 225 41.59 1.32 -22.49
CA THR A 225 41.70 1.41 -23.96
C THR A 225 41.23 0.10 -24.59
N GLY A 226 39.98 0.07 -25.07
CA GLY A 226 39.44 -1.03 -25.87
C GLY A 226 37.92 -1.17 -25.76
N ASN A 227 37.27 -1.52 -26.87
CA ASN A 227 35.89 -2.01 -26.84
C ASN A 227 35.93 -3.47 -26.34
N VAL A 228 35.36 -3.74 -25.15
CA VAL A 228 35.31 -5.10 -24.60
C VAL A 228 33.92 -5.67 -24.88
N LEU A 229 33.88 -6.80 -25.57
CA LEU A 229 32.65 -7.55 -25.79
C LEU A 229 32.35 -8.36 -24.53
N LYS A 230 31.18 -8.15 -23.94
CA LYS A 230 30.71 -8.91 -22.78
C LYS A 230 29.56 -9.83 -23.18
N LEU A 231 29.53 -11.00 -22.56
CA LEU A 231 28.45 -11.95 -22.73
C LEU A 231 27.30 -11.54 -21.81
N LYS A 232 26.11 -11.32 -22.37
CA LYS A 232 24.92 -11.02 -21.59
C LYS A 232 23.82 -11.99 -21.93
N VAL A 233 23.15 -12.51 -20.91
CA VAL A 233 21.95 -13.32 -21.11
C VAL A 233 20.84 -12.42 -21.66
N ASN A 234 20.21 -12.85 -22.74
CA ASN A 234 19.11 -12.15 -23.41
C ASN A 234 17.81 -12.29 -22.61
N PHE A 235 17.84 -11.78 -21.38
CA PHE A 235 16.72 -11.73 -20.46
C PHE A 235 16.67 -10.34 -19.84
N LEU A 236 15.81 -9.50 -20.38
CA LEU A 236 15.71 -8.10 -19.99
C LEU A 236 15.10 -7.98 -18.58
N PRO A 237 15.64 -7.13 -17.69
CA PRO A 237 15.08 -6.92 -16.36
C PRO A 237 13.63 -6.43 -16.40
N GLU A 238 13.23 -5.76 -17.48
CA GLU A 238 11.85 -5.33 -17.74
C GLU A 238 10.85 -6.49 -17.79
N ILE A 239 11.30 -7.69 -18.13
CA ILE A 239 10.46 -8.89 -18.21
C ILE A 239 10.13 -9.39 -16.80
N ILE A 240 11.08 -9.27 -15.87
CA ILE A 240 10.89 -9.57 -14.45
C ILE A 240 9.94 -8.55 -13.83
N THR A 241 10.11 -7.27 -14.15
CA THR A 241 9.20 -6.24 -13.66
C THR A 241 7.79 -6.45 -14.20
N LEU A 242 7.64 -6.83 -15.48
CA LEU A 242 6.35 -7.13 -16.08
C LEU A 242 5.62 -8.25 -15.33
N SER A 243 6.32 -9.34 -15.03
CA SER A 243 5.68 -10.50 -14.39
C SER A 243 5.25 -10.20 -12.95
N LYS A 244 6.06 -9.43 -12.21
CA LYS A 244 5.71 -8.90 -10.89
C LYS A 244 4.52 -7.93 -10.97
N GLU A 245 4.50 -7.03 -11.95
CA GLU A 245 3.41 -6.06 -12.17
C GLU A 245 2.08 -6.74 -12.49
N VAL A 246 2.08 -7.72 -13.41
CA VAL A 246 0.87 -8.48 -13.77
C VAL A 246 0.27 -9.19 -12.55
N ARG A 247 1.11 -9.79 -11.70
CA ARG A 247 0.65 -10.43 -10.45
C ARG A 247 -0.03 -9.44 -9.52
N ASN A 248 0.61 -8.30 -9.26
CA ASN A 248 0.10 -7.28 -8.36
C ASN A 248 -1.18 -6.64 -8.90
N LEU A 249 -1.22 -6.31 -10.20
CA LEU A 249 -2.40 -5.73 -10.84
C LEU A 249 -3.61 -6.68 -10.81
N LYS A 250 -3.37 -7.97 -11.05
CA LYS A 250 -4.42 -9.01 -10.90
C LYS A 250 -4.92 -9.07 -9.47
N TRP A 251 -4.03 -8.97 -8.47
CA TRP A 251 -4.40 -8.96 -7.06
C TRP A 251 -5.22 -7.71 -6.67
N PHE A 252 -4.95 -6.56 -7.28
CA PHE A 252 -5.75 -5.34 -7.10
C PHE A 252 -7.09 -5.33 -7.86
N GLY A 253 -7.41 -6.38 -8.62
CA GLY A 253 -8.65 -6.52 -9.36
C GLY A 253 -8.67 -5.83 -10.73
N PHE A 254 -7.52 -5.37 -11.25
CA PHE A 254 -7.46 -4.82 -12.60
C PHE A 254 -7.62 -5.93 -13.65
N ARG A 255 -8.37 -5.63 -14.71
CA ARG A 255 -8.55 -6.54 -15.85
C ARG A 255 -7.36 -6.41 -16.80
N VAL A 256 -6.29 -7.15 -16.50
CA VAL A 256 -5.10 -7.20 -17.35
C VAL A 256 -5.39 -7.96 -18.65
N PRO A 257 -5.06 -7.40 -19.84
CA PRO A 257 -5.22 -8.10 -21.11
C PRO A 257 -4.53 -9.47 -21.14
N LEU A 258 -5.24 -10.50 -21.63
CA LEU A 258 -4.75 -11.89 -21.64
C LEU A 258 -3.41 -12.06 -22.37
N ALA A 259 -3.19 -11.30 -23.44
CA ALA A 259 -1.92 -11.32 -24.17
C ALA A 259 -0.71 -10.95 -23.27
N ILE A 260 -0.89 -9.97 -22.38
CA ILE A 260 0.15 -9.54 -21.43
C ILE A 260 0.34 -10.61 -20.35
N VAL A 261 -0.77 -11.18 -19.87
CA VAL A 261 -0.74 -12.27 -18.88
C VAL A 261 0.01 -13.49 -19.42
N ASN A 262 -0.23 -13.88 -20.67
CA ASN A 262 0.45 -15.01 -21.31
C ASN A 262 1.95 -14.76 -21.47
N LYS A 263 2.35 -13.55 -21.92
CA LYS A 263 3.77 -13.16 -21.99
C LYS A 263 4.45 -13.22 -20.62
N ALA A 264 3.79 -12.68 -19.59
CA ALA A 264 4.30 -12.73 -18.22
C ALA A 264 4.37 -14.17 -17.67
N HIS A 265 3.45 -15.04 -18.05
CA HIS A 265 3.46 -16.45 -17.66
C HIS A 265 4.62 -17.20 -18.29
N GLN A 266 4.84 -17.06 -19.61
CA GLN A 266 5.99 -17.64 -20.31
C GLN A 266 7.31 -17.15 -19.72
N ALA A 267 7.42 -15.85 -19.46
CA ALA A 267 8.58 -15.26 -18.78
C ALA A 267 8.83 -15.85 -17.38
N ASN A 268 7.78 -16.08 -16.59
CA ASN A 268 7.91 -16.68 -15.25
C ASN A 268 8.37 -18.14 -15.29
N GLN A 269 8.01 -18.90 -16.33
CA GLN A 269 8.47 -20.27 -16.49
C GLN A 269 9.98 -20.32 -16.80
N LEU A 270 10.46 -19.39 -17.63
CA LEU A 270 11.87 -19.30 -18.02
C LEU A 270 12.76 -18.57 -16.99
N TYR A 271 12.14 -17.87 -16.04
CA TYR A 271 12.82 -17.02 -15.05
C TYR A 271 13.90 -17.75 -14.23
N PRO A 272 13.65 -18.94 -13.64
CA PRO A 272 14.68 -19.62 -12.84
C PRO A 272 15.94 -19.93 -13.66
N PHE A 273 15.76 -20.34 -14.92
CA PHE A 273 16.87 -20.64 -15.82
C PHE A 273 17.66 -19.39 -16.19
N ALA A 274 16.96 -18.30 -16.50
CA ALA A 274 17.59 -17.04 -16.82
C ALA A 274 18.42 -16.48 -15.66
N ILE A 275 17.91 -16.53 -14.42
CA ILE A 275 18.64 -16.07 -13.23
C ILE A 275 19.90 -16.91 -13.00
N SER A 276 19.79 -18.24 -13.08
CA SER A 276 20.95 -19.14 -12.93
C SER A 276 22.02 -18.85 -13.98
N LEU A 277 21.63 -18.61 -15.24
CA LEU A 277 22.56 -18.24 -16.30
C LEU A 277 23.20 -16.87 -16.07
N ILE A 278 22.42 -15.86 -15.67
CA ILE A 278 22.93 -14.50 -15.38
C ILE A 278 23.95 -14.58 -14.25
N GLU A 279 23.65 -15.31 -13.20
CA GLU A 279 24.55 -15.50 -12.06
C GLU A 279 25.81 -16.25 -12.46
N SER A 280 25.68 -17.34 -13.24
CA SER A 280 26.83 -18.09 -13.75
C SER A 280 27.74 -17.24 -14.63
N VAL A 281 27.18 -16.45 -15.56
CA VAL A 281 27.96 -15.54 -16.40
C VAL A 281 28.64 -14.46 -15.56
N ARG A 282 27.94 -13.88 -14.58
CA ARG A 282 28.51 -12.86 -13.69
C ARG A 282 29.65 -13.42 -12.84
N THR A 283 29.50 -14.64 -12.33
CA THR A 283 30.54 -15.35 -11.59
C THR A 283 31.74 -15.67 -12.49
N TYR A 284 31.50 -16.11 -13.72
CA TYR A 284 32.54 -16.31 -14.72
C TYR A 284 33.31 -15.03 -15.06
N GLU A 285 32.63 -13.90 -15.27
CA GLU A 285 33.29 -12.61 -15.50
C GLU A 285 34.15 -12.22 -14.30
N ARG A 286 33.61 -12.35 -13.08
CA ARG A 286 34.32 -11.97 -11.86
C ARG A 286 35.54 -12.84 -11.60
N THR A 287 35.46 -14.13 -11.91
CA THR A 287 36.59 -15.06 -11.79
C THR A 287 37.64 -14.82 -12.87
N CYS A 288 37.23 -14.50 -14.11
CA CYS A 288 38.18 -14.09 -15.16
C CYS A 288 38.94 -12.81 -14.79
N GLU A 289 38.26 -11.80 -14.23
CA GLU A 289 38.91 -10.57 -13.75
C GLU A 289 40.03 -10.89 -12.74
N LYS A 290 39.76 -11.76 -11.75
CA LYS A 290 40.75 -12.20 -10.76
C LYS A 290 41.92 -12.97 -11.38
N VAL A 291 41.65 -13.83 -12.37
CA VAL A 291 42.69 -14.61 -13.05
C VAL A 291 43.58 -13.70 -13.91
N GLU A 292 43.01 -12.68 -14.57
CA GLU A 292 43.78 -11.70 -15.35
C GLU A 292 44.64 -10.77 -14.48
N GLU A 293 44.26 -10.55 -13.22
CA GLU A 293 45.10 -9.82 -12.26
C GLU A 293 46.37 -10.61 -11.85
N ARG A 294 46.39 -11.94 -12.01
CA ARG A 294 47.48 -12.82 -11.58
C ARG A 294 47.98 -13.73 -12.71
N ASN A 295 49.00 -13.27 -13.44
CA ASN A 295 49.57 -13.97 -14.60
C ASN A 295 50.08 -15.41 -14.32
N THR A 296 50.53 -15.71 -13.10
CA THR A 296 51.02 -17.04 -12.71
C THR A 296 49.91 -18.10 -12.62
N ILE A 297 48.69 -17.67 -12.25
CA ILE A 297 47.53 -18.55 -12.08
C ILE A 297 46.91 -18.92 -13.45
N SER A 298 47.06 -18.04 -14.43
CA SER A 298 46.49 -18.18 -15.77
C SER A 298 46.85 -19.52 -16.45
N LEU A 299 48.10 -19.99 -16.30
CA LEU A 299 48.57 -21.26 -16.87
C LEU A 299 47.98 -22.49 -16.17
N LEU A 300 47.85 -22.46 -14.85
CA LEU A 300 47.33 -23.57 -14.04
C LEU A 300 45.82 -23.78 -14.26
N ILE A 301 45.11 -22.69 -14.53
CA ILE A 301 43.65 -22.67 -14.65
C ILE A 301 43.19 -22.75 -16.12
N ALA A 302 44.12 -22.73 -17.08
CA ALA A 302 43.83 -22.73 -18.51
C ALA A 302 42.92 -23.91 -18.97
N GLY A 303 43.10 -25.10 -18.40
CA GLY A 303 42.26 -26.26 -18.69
C GLY A 303 40.80 -26.05 -18.31
N LEU A 304 40.54 -25.66 -17.05
CA LEU A 304 39.20 -25.38 -16.55
C LEU A 304 38.57 -24.17 -17.24
N LYS A 305 39.36 -23.12 -17.54
CA LYS A 305 38.90 -21.97 -18.31
C LYS A 305 38.43 -22.39 -19.71
N LYS A 306 39.14 -23.31 -20.37
CA LYS A 306 38.77 -23.85 -21.68
C LYS A 306 37.49 -24.68 -21.62
N GLU A 307 37.30 -25.49 -20.57
CA GLU A 307 36.07 -26.27 -20.37
C GLU A 307 34.84 -25.36 -20.22
N VAL A 308 34.94 -24.31 -19.40
CA VAL A 308 33.86 -23.32 -19.27
C VAL A 308 33.60 -22.59 -20.59
N GLN A 309 34.65 -22.22 -21.32
CA GLN A 309 34.50 -21.57 -22.64
C GLN A 309 33.89 -22.51 -23.69
N ALA A 310 34.17 -23.81 -23.65
CA ALA A 310 33.54 -24.79 -24.52
C ALA A 310 32.03 -24.87 -24.26
N LEU A 311 31.61 -24.92 -23.00
CA LEU A 311 30.19 -24.90 -22.62
C LEU A 311 29.52 -23.58 -23.00
N ILE A 312 30.20 -22.44 -22.85
CA ILE A 312 29.68 -21.15 -23.35
C ILE A 312 29.51 -21.20 -24.88
N GLY A 313 30.47 -21.78 -25.60
CA GLY A 313 30.41 -21.98 -27.05
C GLY A 313 29.19 -22.80 -27.49
N GLU A 314 28.90 -23.91 -26.80
CA GLU A 314 27.68 -24.70 -27.02
C GLU A 314 26.41 -23.88 -26.74
N GLY A 315 26.46 -23.03 -25.71
CA GLY A 315 25.35 -22.18 -25.29
C GLY A 315 24.96 -21.08 -26.26
N ILE A 316 25.92 -20.52 -27.01
CA ILE A 316 25.67 -19.42 -27.96
C ILE A 316 24.66 -19.82 -29.05
N ALA A 317 24.65 -21.09 -29.44
CA ALA A 317 23.73 -21.62 -30.44
C ALA A 317 22.35 -21.98 -29.86
N LEU A 318 22.21 -22.05 -28.53
CA LEU A 318 20.97 -22.44 -27.87
C LEU A 318 19.94 -21.30 -27.85
N VAL A 319 18.67 -21.71 -27.92
CA VAL A 319 17.47 -20.87 -27.91
C VAL A 319 16.65 -21.22 -26.67
N TRP A 320 15.90 -20.25 -26.15
CA TRP A 320 15.06 -20.40 -24.95
C TRP A 320 14.04 -21.55 -25.01
N GLU A 321 13.63 -21.95 -26.22
CA GLU A 321 12.65 -23.03 -26.46
C GLU A 321 13.30 -24.42 -26.58
N SER A 322 14.62 -24.53 -26.38
CA SER A 322 15.34 -25.79 -26.51
C SER A 322 15.05 -26.74 -25.35
N TYR A 323 14.74 -28.00 -25.66
CA TYR A 323 14.57 -29.05 -24.64
C TYR A 323 15.85 -29.31 -23.80
N LYS A 324 17.02 -28.94 -24.33
CA LYS A 324 18.31 -29.11 -23.67
C LYS A 324 18.65 -27.99 -22.69
N LEU A 325 17.77 -27.01 -22.50
CA LEU A 325 18.07 -25.83 -21.71
C LEU A 325 18.32 -26.18 -20.24
N ASP A 326 17.43 -26.94 -19.60
CA ASP A 326 17.56 -27.35 -18.19
C ASP A 326 18.88 -28.08 -17.89
N PRO A 327 19.24 -29.19 -18.58
CA PRO A 327 20.48 -29.89 -18.30
C PRO A 327 21.72 -29.04 -18.64
N TYR A 328 21.63 -28.14 -19.62
CA TYR A 328 22.71 -27.22 -19.94
C TYR A 328 22.94 -26.18 -18.83
N VAL A 329 21.87 -25.57 -18.31
CA VAL A 329 21.96 -24.55 -17.25
C VAL A 329 22.59 -25.14 -15.99
N GLN A 330 22.17 -26.36 -15.59
CA GLN A 330 22.76 -27.04 -14.44
C GLN A 330 24.25 -27.33 -14.62
N ARG A 331 24.62 -27.91 -15.78
CA ARG A 331 26.02 -28.20 -16.10
C ARG A 331 26.90 -26.95 -16.12
N LEU A 332 26.38 -25.86 -16.70
CA LEU A 332 27.11 -24.59 -16.75
C LEU A 332 27.28 -23.99 -15.35
N ALA A 333 26.24 -24.03 -14.51
CA ALA A 333 26.32 -23.55 -13.13
C ALA A 333 27.34 -24.36 -12.30
N GLU A 334 27.31 -25.70 -12.38
CA GLU A 334 28.25 -26.57 -11.66
C GLU A 334 29.71 -26.35 -12.10
N THR A 335 29.95 -26.26 -13.41
CA THR A 335 31.30 -26.05 -13.94
C THR A 335 31.85 -24.67 -13.61
N VAL A 336 31.02 -23.62 -13.68
CA VAL A 336 31.41 -22.27 -13.25
C VAL A 336 31.67 -22.22 -11.74
N PHE A 337 30.86 -22.91 -10.94
CA PHE A 337 31.05 -22.98 -9.50
C PHE A 337 32.36 -23.70 -9.14
N SER A 338 32.62 -24.86 -9.77
CA SER A 338 33.88 -25.58 -9.61
C SER A 338 35.09 -24.73 -10.04
N PHE A 339 34.95 -23.98 -11.15
CA PHE A 339 35.96 -23.03 -11.59
C PHE A 339 36.24 -21.96 -10.54
N GLN A 340 35.20 -21.34 -9.97
CA GLN A 340 35.33 -20.35 -8.91
C GLN A 340 36.02 -20.92 -7.68
N GLU A 341 35.61 -22.10 -7.20
CA GLU A 341 36.22 -22.75 -6.04
C GLU A 341 37.71 -23.00 -6.26
N LYS A 342 38.11 -23.53 -7.42
CA LYS A 342 39.51 -23.80 -7.75
C LYS A 342 40.35 -22.53 -7.84
N VAL A 343 39.82 -21.47 -8.45
CA VAL A 343 40.47 -20.14 -8.47
C VAL A 343 40.67 -19.62 -7.05
N CYS A 344 39.64 -19.66 -6.20
CA CYS A 344 39.73 -19.23 -4.81
C CYS A 344 40.73 -20.09 -4.02
N SER A 345 40.71 -21.42 -4.14
CA SER A 345 41.66 -22.31 -3.45
C SER A 345 43.11 -22.01 -3.83
N ILE A 346 43.39 -21.79 -5.12
CA ILE A 346 44.74 -21.44 -5.59
C ILE A 346 45.16 -20.06 -5.07
N ASP A 347 44.23 -19.10 -5.03
CA ASP A 347 44.48 -17.78 -4.44
C ASP A 347 44.81 -17.87 -2.94
N TYR A 348 44.12 -18.72 -2.18
CA TYR A 348 44.41 -18.96 -0.76
C TYR A 348 45.78 -19.60 -0.55
N VAL A 349 46.15 -20.59 -1.38
CA VAL A 349 47.45 -21.27 -1.30
C VAL A 349 48.60 -20.36 -1.70
N LEU A 350 48.38 -19.38 -2.56
CA LEU A 350 49.40 -18.39 -2.95
C LEU A 350 49.50 -17.19 -1.99
N PHE A 351 48.56 -17.06 -1.05
CA PHE A 351 48.57 -16.02 -0.02
C PHE A 351 49.35 -16.44 1.24
N PHE A 352 49.53 -17.74 1.44
CA PHE A 352 50.45 -18.35 2.40
C PHE A 352 51.74 -18.78 1.69
#